data_AF-A0A953YNN9-F1
#
_entry.id   AF-A0A953YNN9-F1
#
_cell.length_a   1.000
_cell.length_b   1.000
_cell.length_c   1.000
_cell.angle_alpha   90.00
_cell.angle_beta   90.00
_cell.angle_gamma   90.00
#
_symmetry.space_group_name_H-M   'P 1'
#
loop_
_entity.id
_entity.type
_entity.pdbx_description
1 polymer ?
#
loop_
_entity_poly.entity_id
_entity_poly.type
_entity_poly.pdbx_seq_one_letter_code
_entity_poly.pdbx_strand_id
1 'polypeptide(L)' 'EDLTGDGAPEGPTLGPDFWQTAKVVHPDGGKERLTVRFDRDIVDWFRAQGRGYQTRMNAVLRAYVEAKKS' A
#
# COMPACT_ATOMS: atom_id res chain seq x y z
N GLU A 1 0.55 17.69 -8.25
CA GLU A 1 1.28 17.14 -9.41
C GLU A 1 0.59 15.85 -9.81
N ASP A 2 0.26 15.71 -11.08
CA ASP A 2 -0.35 14.50 -11.62
C ASP A 2 0.70 13.38 -11.64
N LEU A 3 0.39 12.25 -11.00
CA LEU A 3 1.29 11.10 -10.86
C LEU A 3 0.98 9.99 -11.88
N THR A 4 0.17 10.29 -12.89
CA THR A 4 -0.16 9.36 -13.97
C THR A 4 1.08 9.09 -14.82
N GLY A 5 1.44 7.82 -14.99
CA GLY A 5 2.60 7.43 -15.79
C GLY A 5 2.40 7.65 -17.29
N ASP A 6 3.48 7.92 -18.03
CA ASP A 6 3.44 8.12 -19.48
C ASP A 6 2.79 6.93 -20.20
N GLY A 7 1.77 7.20 -21.00
CA GLY A 7 1.04 6.19 -21.78
C GLY A 7 -0.12 5.50 -21.06
N ALA A 8 -0.52 5.97 -19.87
CA ALA A 8 -1.76 5.50 -19.26
C ALA A 8 -2.96 5.86 -20.17
N PRO A 9 -3.83 4.89 -20.51
CA PRO A 9 -5.03 5.19 -21.28
C PRO A 9 -5.95 6.10 -20.47
N GLU A 10 -6.69 6.98 -21.16
CA GLU A 10 -7.73 7.77 -20.50
C GLU A 10 -8.74 6.82 -19.85
N GLY A 11 -8.94 7.01 -18.54
CA GLY A 11 -9.96 6.27 -17.81
C GLY A 11 -11.36 6.72 -18.22
N PRO A 12 -12.40 5.88 -18.03
CA PRO A 12 -13.77 6.29 -18.27
C PRO A 12 -14.13 7.48 -17.37
N THR A 13 -14.84 8.46 -17.93
CA THR A 13 -15.39 9.58 -17.14
C THR A 13 -16.36 9.03 -16.10
N LEU A 14 -15.99 9.10 -14.83
CA LEU A 14 -16.84 8.71 -13.71
C LEU A 14 -17.85 9.82 -13.47
N GLY A 15 -19.10 9.60 -13.90
CA GLY A 15 -20.18 10.56 -13.74
C GLY A 15 -20.54 10.81 -12.25
N PRO A 16 -21.37 11.82 -11.95
CA PRO A 16 -21.76 12.16 -10.59
C PRO A 16 -22.33 10.98 -9.80
N ASP A 17 -23.04 10.08 -10.49
CA ASP A 17 -23.71 8.92 -9.92
C ASP A 17 -22.75 7.83 -9.43
N PHE A 18 -21.54 7.76 -9.99
CA PHE A 18 -20.50 6.82 -9.56
C PHE A 18 -20.18 7.00 -8.07
N TRP A 19 -20.10 8.25 -7.61
CA TRP A 19 -19.76 8.56 -6.23
C TRP A 19 -20.91 8.31 -5.26
N GLN A 20 -22.15 8.20 -5.73
CA GLN A 20 -23.31 7.95 -4.87
C GLN A 20 -23.30 6.55 -4.23
N THR A 21 -22.63 5.59 -4.87
CA THR A 21 -22.54 4.19 -4.41
C THR A 21 -21.13 3.75 -4.05
N ALA A 22 -20.16 4.67 -4.14
CA ALA A 22 -18.76 4.37 -3.84
C ALA A 22 -18.60 3.99 -2.36
N LYS A 23 -18.20 2.74 -2.11
CA LYS A 23 -17.89 2.26 -0.76
C LYS A 23 -16.44 2.59 -0.43
N VAL A 24 -16.23 3.49 0.53
CA VAL A 24 -14.89 3.72 1.10
C VAL A 24 -14.52 2.47 1.91
N VAL A 25 -13.57 1.70 1.38
CA VAL A 25 -12.98 0.57 2.12
C VAL A 25 -11.82 1.13 2.94
N HIS A 26 -12.07 1.38 4.21
CA HIS A 26 -10.99 1.59 5.16
C HIS A 26 -10.35 0.23 5.45
N PRO A 27 -9.02 0.08 5.36
CA PRO A 27 -8.39 -1.11 5.91
C PRO A 27 -8.68 -1.14 7.42
N ASP A 28 -9.43 -2.16 7.85
CA ASP A 28 -9.88 -2.32 9.24
C ASP A 28 -8.68 -2.21 10.20
N GLY A 29 -8.78 -1.31 11.18
CA GLY A 29 -7.82 -1.20 12.29
C GLY A 29 -6.66 -0.20 12.15
N GLY A 30 -6.49 0.45 10.99
CA GLY A 30 -5.40 1.42 10.82
C GLY A 30 -4.00 0.79 10.97
N LYS A 31 -2.96 1.62 11.08
CA LYS A 31 -1.59 1.15 11.36
C LYS A 31 -1.26 1.47 12.82
N GLU A 32 -0.81 0.47 13.56
CA GLU A 32 -0.28 0.68 14.90
C GLU A 32 1.19 1.15 14.83
N ARG A 33 1.53 2.21 15.57
CA ARG A 33 2.90 2.70 15.66
C ARG A 33 3.59 2.06 16.86
N LEU A 34 4.51 1.14 16.60
CA LEU A 34 5.37 0.55 17.61
C LEU A 34 6.86 0.76 17.30
N THR A 35 7.70 0.71 18.33
CA THR A 35 9.15 0.75 18.17
C THR A 35 9.67 -0.68 18.06
N VAL A 36 10.22 -1.04 16.91
CA VAL A 36 10.75 -2.38 16.61
C VAL A 36 12.17 -2.30 16.07
N ARG A 37 12.90 -3.40 16.21
CA ARG A 37 14.22 -3.58 15.58
C ARG A 37 14.08 -4.64 14.49
N PHE A 38 14.65 -4.33 13.33
CA PHE A 38 14.79 -5.25 12.21
C PHE A 38 16.28 -5.41 11.91
N ASP A 39 16.64 -6.53 11.28
CA ASP A 39 18.01 -6.73 10.81
C ASP A 39 18.38 -5.66 9.78
N ARG A 40 19.64 -5.25 9.83
CA ARG A 40 20.14 -4.11 9.04
C ARG A 40 20.04 -4.35 7.54
N ASP A 41 20.41 -5.55 7.10
CA ASP A 41 20.37 -5.97 5.70
C ASP A 41 18.95 -5.93 5.13
N ILE A 42 17.95 -6.35 5.91
CA ILE A 42 16.53 -6.27 5.53
C ILE A 42 16.12 -4.80 5.34
N VAL A 43 16.46 -3.94 6.30
CA VAL A 43 16.14 -2.51 6.23
C VAL A 43 16.81 -1.85 5.03
N ASP A 44 18.09 -2.15 4.79
CA ASP A 44 18.87 -1.61 3.69
C ASP A 44 18.30 -2.06 2.33
N TRP A 45 17.91 -3.33 2.20
CA TRP A 45 17.27 -3.85 1.00
C TRP A 45 15.96 -3.13 0.66
N PHE A 46 15.07 -2.96 1.63
CA PHE A 46 13.81 -2.24 1.40
C PHE A 46 14.05 -0.75 1.12
N ARG A 47 14.98 -0.10 1.85
CA ARG A 47 15.32 1.32 1.63
C ARG A 47 15.85 1.59 0.22
N ALA A 48 16.63 0.65 -0.35
CA ALA A 48 17.13 0.76 -1.72
C ALA A 48 16.02 0.85 -2.78
N GLN A 49 14.80 0.42 -2.46
CA GLN A 49 13.62 0.52 -3.34
C GLN A 49 12.96 1.92 -3.32
N GLY A 50 13.51 2.86 -2.56
CA GLY A 50 13.08 4.26 -2.52
C GLY A 50 11.82 4.51 -1.67
N ARG A 51 11.09 5.57 -2.03
CA ARG A 51 9.91 6.04 -1.27
C ARG A 51 8.88 4.91 -1.13
N GLY A 52 8.32 4.77 0.08
CA GLY A 52 7.32 3.74 0.37
C GLY A 52 7.89 2.40 0.82
N TYR A 53 9.20 2.30 1.10
CA TYR A 53 9.82 1.06 1.58
C TYR A 53 9.11 0.45 2.81
N GLN A 54 8.64 1.27 3.76
CA GLN A 54 7.89 0.80 4.93
C GLN A 54 6.55 0.16 4.53
N THR A 55 5.86 0.73 3.54
CA THR A 55 4.62 0.17 2.99
C THR A 55 4.86 -1.18 2.34
N ARG A 56 5.96 -1.32 1.57
CA ARG A 56 6.36 -2.60 0.96
C ARG A 56 6.71 -3.64 2.01
N MET A 57 7.52 -3.27 3.00
CA MET A 57 7.87 -4.14 4.13
C MET A 57 6.61 -4.62 4.87
N ASN A 58 5.66 -3.72 5.14
CA ASN A 58 4.38 -4.08 5.77
C ASN A 58 3.53 -5.02 4.89
N ALA A 59 3.53 -4.84 3.56
CA ALA A 59 2.80 -5.72 2.64
C ALA A 59 3.35 -7.16 2.67
N VAL A 60 4.67 -7.33 2.72
CA VAL A 60 5.32 -8.65 2.86
C VAL A 60 4.94 -9.31 4.18
N LEU A 61 5.01 -8.58 5.30
CA LEU A 61 4.62 -9.09 6.61
C LEU A 61 3.14 -9.52 6.64
N ARG A 62 2.26 -8.72 6.02
CA ARG A 62 0.83 -9.06 5.90
C ARG A 62 0.64 -10.35 5.11
N ALA A 63 1.28 -10.48 3.95
CA ALA A 63 1.16 -11.69 3.13
C ALA A 63 1.59 -12.95 3.89
N TYR A 64 2.68 -12.88 4.66
CA TYR A 64 3.12 -13.98 5.51
C TYR A 64 2.10 -14.36 6.59
N VAL A 65 1.52 -13.36 7.28
CA VAL A 65 0.50 -13.59 8.32
C VAL A 65 -0.74 -14.25 7.74
N GLU A 66 -1.25 -13.78 6.60
CA GLU A 66 -2.44 -14.36 5.96
C GLU A 66 -2.20 -15.79 5.48
N ALA A 67 -1.02 -16.06 4.90
CA ALA A 67 -0.64 -17.41 4.50
C ALA A 67 -0.53 -18.39 5.69
N LYS A 68 -0.23 -17.89 6.90
CA LYS A 68 -0.14 -18.70 8.12
C LYS A 68 -1.45 -18.87 8.88
N LYS A 69 -2.44 -18.02 8.64
CA LYS A 69 -3.79 -18.14 9.22
C LYS A 69 -4.69 -19.13 8.46
N SER A 70 -4.28 -19.51 7.25
CA SER A 70 -5.00 -20.42 6.34
C SER A 70 -4.81 -21.89 6.71
#